data_AF-A0A2Y9TWD6-F1
#
_entry.id   AF-A0A2Y9TWD6-F1
#
_cell.length_a   1.000
_cell.length_b   1.000
_cell.length_c   1.000
_cell.angle_alpha   90.00
_cell.angle_beta   90.00
_cell.angle_gamma   90.00
#
_symmetry.space_group_name_H-M   'P 1'
#
loop_
_entity.id
_entity.type
_entity.pdbx_description
1 polymer ?
#
loop_
_entity_poly.entity_id
_entity_poly.type
_entity_poly.pdbx_seq_one_letter_code
_entity_poly.pdbx_strand_id
1 'polypeptide(L)'
;MYKGIFRNSELKTINESQSYWIISNEHGDNYYDLRDNIRPKYVVITEIKSPYHVCGADEDGYFGFGQPYKVYFLDEIPNDIYTTRYCYDGKAFTKFIDVEQWRYNELYWLKDQINDIEDVGGNASHLREYRQAVKSYSGDGVNPMPPIRP
;
A
#
# COMPACT_ATOMS: atom_id res chain seq x y z
N MET A 1 -15.40 1.93 -7.42
CA MET A 1 -16.32 0.78 -7.26
C MET A 1 -15.54 -0.53 -7.25
N TYR A 2 -15.78 -1.40 -6.26
CA TYR A 2 -15.21 -2.75 -6.16
C TYR A 2 -15.74 -3.68 -7.27
N LYS A 3 -14.88 -4.56 -7.80
CA LYS A 3 -15.21 -5.46 -8.92
C LYS A 3 -14.97 -6.95 -8.63
N GLY A 4 -14.40 -7.30 -7.48
CA GLY A 4 -14.11 -8.69 -7.11
C GLY A 4 -12.65 -8.92 -6.75
N ILE A 5 -12.35 -10.16 -6.37
CA ILE A 5 -11.01 -10.68 -6.20
C ILE A 5 -10.62 -11.42 -7.49
N PHE A 6 -9.70 -10.83 -8.24
CA PHE A 6 -9.23 -11.40 -9.50
C PHE A 6 -7.93 -12.15 -9.32
N ARG A 7 -7.78 -13.23 -10.10
CA ARG A 7 -6.58 -14.08 -10.14
C ARG A 7 -6.42 -14.68 -11.53
N ASN A 8 -5.21 -15.14 -11.84
CA ASN A 8 -4.97 -16.03 -12.97
C ASN A 8 -5.85 -17.29 -12.82
N SER A 9 -6.77 -17.52 -13.76
CA SER A 9 -7.74 -18.61 -13.74
C SER A 9 -7.38 -19.72 -14.73
N GLU A 10 -6.97 -19.36 -15.93
CA GLU A 10 -6.64 -20.30 -17.00
C GLU A 10 -5.50 -19.77 -17.86
N LEU A 11 -4.53 -20.61 -18.21
CA LEU A 11 -3.50 -20.27 -19.18
C LEU A 11 -3.99 -20.64 -20.59
N LYS A 12 -4.10 -19.65 -21.48
CA LYS A 12 -4.42 -19.85 -22.89
C LYS A 12 -3.16 -19.79 -23.73
N THR A 13 -2.92 -20.85 -24.48
CA THR A 13 -1.84 -20.91 -25.47
C THR A 13 -2.33 -20.39 -26.80
N ILE A 14 -1.62 -19.40 -27.36
CA ILE A 14 -1.87 -18.87 -28.71
C ILE A 14 -1.11 -19.73 -29.73
N ASN A 15 0.16 -20.03 -29.44
CA ASN A 15 1.03 -20.90 -30.25
C ASN A 15 2.18 -21.45 -29.37
N GLU A 16 3.10 -22.21 -29.96
CA GLU A 16 4.22 -22.88 -29.26
C GLU A 16 5.12 -21.96 -28.42
N SER A 17 5.15 -20.65 -28.71
CA SER A 17 5.99 -19.68 -27.99
C SER A 17 5.20 -18.60 -27.24
N GLN A 18 3.87 -18.57 -27.38
CA GLN A 18 3.04 -17.49 -26.84
C GLN A 18 1.84 -18.04 -26.06
N SER A 19 1.71 -17.59 -24.82
CA SER A 19 0.56 -17.86 -23.96
C SER A 19 0.22 -16.64 -23.11
N TYR A 20 -1.02 -16.56 -22.64
CA TYR A 20 -1.47 -15.51 -21.74
C TYR A 20 -2.42 -16.09 -20.69
N TRP A 21 -2.49 -15.45 -19.53
CA TRP A 21 -3.44 -15.81 -18.49
C TRP A 21 -4.77 -15.12 -18.73
N ILE A 22 -5.86 -15.89 -18.71
CA ILE A 22 -7.18 -15.38 -18.39
C ILE A 22 -7.19 -15.03 -16.91
N ILE A 23 -7.67 -13.83 -16.60
CA ILE A 23 -7.80 -13.33 -15.23
C ILE A 23 -9.29 -13.23 -14.95
N SER A 24 -9.75 -13.96 -13.93
CA SER A 24 -11.18 -14.01 -13.58
C SER A 24 -11.42 -13.73 -12.10
N ASN A 25 -12.59 -13.15 -11.80
CA ASN A 25 -13.06 -12.98 -10.42
C ASN A 25 -13.76 -14.25 -9.89
N GLU A 26 -14.24 -14.18 -8.65
CA GLU A 26 -15.01 -15.23 -7.97
C GLU A 26 -16.33 -15.60 -8.66
N HIS A 27 -16.83 -14.75 -9.56
CA HIS A 27 -18.06 -14.97 -10.33
C HIS A 27 -17.79 -15.52 -11.74
N GLY A 28 -16.52 -15.66 -12.13
CA GLY A 28 -16.11 -16.13 -13.46
C GLY A 28 -16.00 -15.01 -14.50
N ASP A 29 -16.21 -13.75 -14.11
CA ASP A 29 -16.08 -12.63 -15.03
C ASP A 29 -14.61 -12.42 -15.39
N ASN A 30 -14.34 -12.19 -16.68
CA ASN A 30 -13.01 -11.84 -17.17
C ASN A 30 -12.69 -10.37 -16.83
N TYR A 31 -11.51 -10.13 -16.28
CA TYR A 31 -11.01 -8.81 -15.90
C TYR A 31 -10.97 -7.82 -17.06
N TYR A 32 -10.36 -8.22 -18.18
CA TYR A 32 -10.17 -7.33 -19.33
C TYR A 32 -11.50 -7.02 -20.01
N ASP A 33 -12.39 -8.02 -20.14
CA ASP A 33 -13.74 -7.79 -20.67
C ASP A 33 -14.53 -6.80 -19.80
N LEU A 34 -14.48 -6.95 -18.47
CA LEU A 34 -15.13 -6.03 -17.54
C LEU A 34 -14.56 -4.61 -17.66
N ARG A 35 -13.24 -4.48 -17.72
CA ARG A 35 -12.54 -3.19 -17.84
C ARG A 35 -12.88 -2.49 -19.15
N ASP A 36 -12.81 -3.20 -20.28
CA ASP A 36 -13.05 -2.61 -21.60
C ASP A 36 -14.51 -2.20 -21.84
N ASN A 37 -15.44 -2.89 -21.18
CA ASN A 37 -16.86 -2.54 -21.19
C ASN A 37 -17.19 -1.33 -20.31
N ILE A 38 -16.62 -1.25 -19.11
CA ILE A 38 -16.92 -0.18 -18.14
C ILE A 38 -16.12 1.09 -18.43
N ARG A 39 -14.90 0.94 -18.96
CA ARG A 39 -13.94 2.03 -19.25
C ARG A 39 -13.72 2.98 -18.06
N PRO A 40 -13.27 2.45 -16.92
CA PRO A 40 -12.96 3.29 -15.77
C PRO A 40 -11.80 4.23 -16.09
N LYS A 41 -11.76 5.39 -15.42
CA LYS A 41 -10.63 6.31 -15.55
C LYS A 41 -9.35 5.72 -14.92
N TYR A 42 -9.49 5.07 -13.77
CA TYR A 42 -8.39 4.37 -13.10
C TYR A 42 -8.81 2.95 -12.70
N VAL A 43 -7.86 2.03 -12.78
CA VAL A 43 -7.96 0.74 -12.11
C VAL A 43 -6.94 0.69 -10.97
N VAL A 44 -7.42 0.28 -9.80
CA VAL A 44 -6.59 0.11 -8.60
C VAL A 44 -6.70 -1.34 -8.13
N ILE A 45 -5.55 -1.96 -7.86
CA ILE A 45 -5.46 -3.29 -7.29
C ILE A 45 -4.84 -3.24 -5.89
N THR A 46 -5.42 -4.01 -4.97
CA THR A 46 -4.93 -4.10 -3.59
C THR A 46 -4.75 -5.54 -3.16
N GLU A 47 -3.93 -5.75 -2.14
CA GLU A 47 -3.93 -7.00 -1.38
C GLU A 47 -5.33 -7.34 -0.87
N ILE A 48 -5.59 -8.64 -0.71
CA ILE A 48 -6.89 -9.15 -0.27
C ILE A 48 -7.12 -9.02 1.24
N LYS A 49 -6.05 -8.88 2.04
CA LYS A 49 -6.07 -8.82 3.51
C LYS A 49 -5.62 -7.45 3.99
N SER A 50 -6.05 -7.08 5.20
CA SER A 50 -5.57 -5.87 5.90
C SER A 50 -4.04 -5.89 5.98
N PRO A 51 -3.37 -4.75 5.73
CA PRO A 51 -3.93 -3.40 5.63
C PRO A 51 -4.39 -3.00 4.21
N TYR A 52 -4.55 -3.94 3.27
CA TYR A 52 -5.00 -3.68 1.90
C TYR A 52 -4.05 -2.76 1.14
N HIS A 53 -2.75 -3.10 1.15
CA HIS A 53 -1.75 -2.35 0.40
C HIS A 53 -2.16 -2.23 -1.08
N VAL A 54 -2.03 -1.04 -1.63
CA VAL A 54 -2.16 -0.80 -3.06
C VAL A 54 -0.95 -1.40 -3.75
N CYS A 55 -1.20 -2.40 -4.61
CA CYS A 55 -0.17 -3.08 -5.39
C CYS A 55 0.00 -2.46 -6.78
N GLY A 56 -0.98 -1.69 -7.24
CA GLY A 56 -0.95 -1.00 -8.53
C GLY A 56 -2.14 -0.06 -8.68
N ALA A 57 -1.93 1.06 -9.35
CA ALA A 57 -2.95 2.04 -9.70
C ALA A 57 -2.58 2.64 -11.06
N ASP A 58 -3.45 2.54 -12.06
CA ASP A 58 -3.11 2.88 -13.42
C ASP A 58 -4.35 3.20 -14.27
N GLU A 59 -4.22 4.09 -15.26
CA GLU A 59 -5.30 4.44 -16.19
C GLU A 59 -5.56 3.32 -17.21
N ASP A 60 -4.49 2.69 -17.70
CA ASP A 60 -4.60 1.60 -18.65
C ASP A 60 -4.99 0.29 -17.95
N GLY A 61 -4.67 0.14 -16.67
CA GLY A 61 -5.10 -1.01 -15.87
C GLY A 61 -4.51 -2.34 -16.37
N TYR A 62 -3.40 -2.32 -17.08
CA TYR A 62 -2.68 -3.52 -17.51
C TYR A 62 -1.79 -4.03 -16.37
N PHE A 63 -2.38 -4.86 -15.50
CA PHE A 63 -1.68 -5.45 -14.36
C PHE A 63 -1.31 -6.91 -14.58
N GLY A 64 -0.16 -7.30 -14.03
CA GLY A 64 0.18 -8.70 -13.80
C GLY A 64 -0.46 -9.22 -12.51
N PHE A 65 -1.26 -10.29 -12.59
CA PHE A 65 -1.89 -10.93 -11.43
C PHE A 65 -1.04 -12.09 -10.90
N GLY A 66 0.13 -11.79 -10.34
CA GLY A 66 1.02 -12.79 -9.73
C GLY A 66 0.42 -13.50 -8.50
N GLN A 67 -0.61 -12.93 -7.90
CA GLN A 67 -1.42 -13.48 -6.82
C GLN A 67 -2.83 -12.88 -6.89
N PRO A 68 -3.80 -13.38 -6.10
CA PRO A 68 -5.14 -12.78 -6.07
C PRO A 68 -5.11 -11.35 -5.54
N TYR A 69 -5.82 -10.44 -6.23
CA TYR A 69 -5.94 -9.04 -5.85
C TYR A 69 -7.40 -8.60 -5.84
N LYS A 70 -7.75 -7.70 -4.91
CA LYS A 70 -9.01 -6.94 -5.02
C LYS A 70 -8.86 -5.90 -6.11
N VAL A 71 -9.85 -5.78 -6.98
CA VAL A 71 -9.86 -4.81 -8.08
C VAL A 71 -10.93 -3.75 -7.83
N TYR A 72 -10.56 -2.50 -8.05
CA TYR A 72 -11.43 -1.34 -7.95
C TYR A 72 -11.31 -0.48 -9.21
N PHE A 73 -12.45 -0.05 -9.72
CA PHE A 73 -12.56 0.89 -10.84
C PHE A 73 -12.94 2.26 -10.28
N LEU A 74 -12.08 3.26 -10.42
CA LEU A 74 -12.19 4.56 -9.76
C LEU A 74 -12.09 5.72 -10.76
N ASP A 75 -12.63 6.88 -10.37
CA ASP A 75 -12.56 8.12 -11.15
C ASP A 75 -11.44 9.06 -10.66
N GLU A 76 -10.95 8.82 -9.46
CA GLU A 76 -9.90 9.60 -8.82
C GLU A 76 -8.99 8.69 -7.99
N ILE A 77 -7.72 9.06 -7.96
CA ILE A 77 -6.68 8.49 -7.11
C ILE A 77 -5.77 9.63 -6.62
N PRO A 78 -5.05 9.47 -5.49
CA PRO A 78 -4.08 10.46 -5.04
C PRO A 78 -3.02 10.77 -6.11
N ASN A 79 -2.69 12.06 -6.30
CA ASN A 79 -1.70 12.49 -7.28
C ASN A 79 -0.28 11.94 -7.03
N ASP A 80 0.03 11.59 -5.77
CA ASP A 80 1.33 11.08 -5.34
C ASP A 80 1.37 9.55 -5.23
N ILE A 81 0.35 8.83 -5.73
CA ILE A 81 0.20 7.36 -5.56
C ILE A 81 1.37 6.54 -6.10
N TYR A 82 2.09 7.04 -7.11
CA TYR A 82 3.27 6.37 -7.68
C TYR A 82 4.55 6.56 -6.85
N THR A 83 4.54 7.53 -5.93
CA THR A 83 5.72 7.90 -5.11
C THR A 83 5.55 7.58 -3.64
N THR A 84 4.31 7.38 -3.20
CA THR A 84 3.96 7.12 -1.80
C THR A 84 3.25 5.78 -1.70
N ARG A 85 3.55 5.00 -0.65
CA ARG A 85 2.82 3.76 -0.37
C ARG A 85 1.45 4.08 0.21
N TYR A 86 0.41 3.47 -0.35
CA TYR A 86 -0.97 3.62 0.10
C TYR A 86 -1.60 2.27 0.43
N CYS A 87 -2.56 2.33 1.34
CA CYS A 87 -3.58 1.32 1.57
C CYS A 87 -4.91 1.83 1.02
N TYR A 88 -5.75 0.93 0.51
CA TYR A 88 -7.10 1.28 0.05
C TYR A 88 -8.10 0.21 0.48
N ASP A 89 -9.01 0.59 1.37
CA ASP A 89 -10.02 -0.31 1.95
C ASP A 89 -11.32 -0.39 1.13
N GLY A 90 -11.35 0.27 -0.04
CA GLY A 90 -12.55 0.42 -0.87
C GLY A 90 -13.34 1.70 -0.61
N LYS A 91 -12.96 2.50 0.39
CA LYS A 91 -13.58 3.77 0.75
C LYS A 91 -12.59 4.93 0.73
N ALA A 92 -11.39 4.74 1.30
CA ALA A 92 -10.41 5.80 1.43
C ALA A 92 -8.99 5.30 1.18
N PHE A 93 -8.19 6.18 0.57
CA PHE A 93 -6.74 6.00 0.48
C PHE A 93 -6.10 6.49 1.77
N THR A 94 -5.34 5.61 2.43
CA THR A 94 -4.58 5.96 3.63
C THR A 94 -3.11 5.73 3.38
N LYS A 95 -2.27 6.72 3.69
CA LYS A 95 -0.82 6.58 3.55
C LYS A 95 -0.33 5.47 4.46
N PHE A 96 0.44 4.55 3.89
CA PHE A 96 1.06 3.46 4.61
C PHE A 96 2.49 3.84 5.00
N ILE A 97 2.84 3.56 6.24
CA ILE A 97 4.19 3.71 6.76
C ILE A 97 4.77 2.33 7.02
N ASP A 98 5.93 2.05 6.42
CA ASP A 98 6.72 0.88 6.77
C ASP A 98 7.23 1.05 8.21
N VAL A 99 6.60 0.34 9.15
CA VAL A 99 6.81 0.55 10.60
C VAL A 99 8.24 0.22 11.02
N GLU A 100 8.85 -0.80 10.42
CA GLU A 100 10.22 -1.18 10.76
C GLU A 100 11.20 -0.11 10.28
N GLN A 101 11.05 0.32 9.02
CA GLN A 101 11.88 1.38 8.44
C GLN A 101 11.69 2.72 9.17
N TRP A 102 10.44 3.10 9.44
CA TRP A 102 10.12 4.30 10.21
C TRP A 102 10.74 4.26 11.60
N ARG A 103 10.54 3.16 12.34
CA ARG A 103 11.09 2.99 13.70
C ARG A 103 12.61 3.10 13.69
N TYR A 104 13.28 2.47 12.72
CA TYR A 104 14.72 2.57 12.57
C TYR A 104 15.17 4.03 12.37
N ASN A 105 14.55 4.75 11.44
CA ASN A 105 14.87 6.15 11.13
C ASN A 105 14.62 7.08 12.32
N GLU A 106 13.50 6.91 13.04
CA GLU A 106 13.18 7.69 14.23
C GLU A 106 14.20 7.47 15.35
N LEU A 107 14.56 6.21 15.63
CA LEU A 107 15.53 5.89 16.67
C LEU A 107 16.94 6.38 16.35
N TYR A 108 17.31 6.37 15.07
CA TYR A 108 18.57 6.94 14.60
C TYR A 108 18.60 8.46 14.82
N TRP A 109 17.57 9.18 14.34
CA TRP A 109 17.44 10.63 14.55
C TRP A 109 17.45 11.01 16.03
N LEU A 110 16.70 10.28 16.87
CA LEU A 110 16.64 10.53 18.31
C LEU A 110 17.98 10.37 19.01
N LYS A 111 18.81 9.42 18.57
CA LYS A 111 20.14 9.21 19.15
C LYS A 111 20.99 10.48 18.97
N ASP A 112 21.02 11.01 17.76
CA ASP A 112 21.84 12.18 17.44
C ASP A 112 21.33 13.43 18.17
N GLN A 113 20.02 13.69 18.16
CA GLN A 113 19.43 14.85 18.83
C GLN A 113 19.58 14.84 20.36
N ILE A 114 19.46 13.67 20.98
CA ILE A 114 19.65 13.54 22.43
C ILE A 114 21.11 13.86 22.78
N ASN A 115 22.07 13.33 22.01
CA ASN A 115 23.49 13.62 22.23
C ASN A 115 23.80 15.11 22.07
N ASP A 116 23.33 15.74 20.99
CA ASP A 116 23.58 17.16 20.71
C ASP A 116 23.06 18.07 21.84
N ILE A 117 21.88 17.77 22.38
CA ILE A 117 21.28 18.53 23.50
C ILE A 117 22.08 18.32 24.79
N GLU A 118 22.51 17.10 25.07
CA GLU A 118 23.20 16.75 26.31
C GLU A 118 24.66 17.24 26.32
N ASP A 119 25.32 17.28 25.16
CA ASP A 119 26.69 17.78 25.01
C ASP A 119 26.81 19.27 25.37
N VAL A 120 25.72 20.05 25.21
CA VAL A 120 25.63 21.46 25.63
C VAL A 120 24.94 21.65 26.99
N GLY A 121 24.65 20.56 27.71
CA GLY A 121 24.05 20.58 29.05
C GLY A 121 22.53 20.80 29.09
N GLY A 122 21.83 20.59 27.98
CA GLY A 122 20.37 20.70 27.87
C GLY A 122 19.60 19.49 28.41
N ASN A 123 18.26 19.59 28.46
CA ASN A 123 17.37 18.51 28.90
C ASN A 123 16.62 17.85 27.73
N ALA A 124 16.94 16.59 27.44
CA ALA A 124 16.31 15.79 26.39
C ALA A 124 15.21 14.82 26.88
N SER A 125 14.59 15.05 28.05
CA SER A 125 13.58 14.14 28.63
C SER A 125 12.39 13.87 27.69
N HIS A 126 11.86 14.90 27.04
CA HIS A 126 10.78 14.80 26.06
C HIS A 126 11.15 13.90 24.87
N LEU A 127 12.39 13.97 24.38
CA LEU A 127 12.89 13.06 23.33
C LEU A 127 13.00 11.62 23.82
N ARG A 128 13.34 11.40 25.10
CA ARG A 128 13.39 10.05 25.67
C ARG A 128 12.00 9.43 25.84
N GLU A 129 11.00 10.23 26.23
CA GLU A 129 9.60 9.82 26.27
C GLU A 129 9.11 9.43 24.86
N TYR A 130 9.38 10.28 23.86
CA TYR A 130 9.07 9.97 22.47
C TYR A 130 9.83 8.72 21.98
N ARG A 131 11.10 8.54 22.36
CA ARG A 131 11.86 7.30 22.07
C ARG A 131 11.18 6.06 22.63
N GLN A 132 10.62 6.13 23.84
CA GLN A 132 9.85 5.03 24.42
C GLN A 132 8.57 4.77 23.61
N ALA A 133 7.83 5.83 23.24
CA ALA A 133 6.65 5.71 22.40
C ALA A 133 6.96 5.02 21.06
N VAL A 134 8.01 5.46 20.35
CA VAL A 134 8.49 4.86 19.09
C VAL A 134 8.84 3.37 19.24
N LYS A 135 9.54 3.00 20.32
CA LYS A 135 9.89 1.60 20.59
C LYS A 135 8.66 0.74 20.91
N SER A 136 7.68 1.31 21.61
CA SER A 136 6.47 0.62 22.04
C SER A 136 5.38 0.54 20.97
N TYR A 137 5.50 1.33 19.89
CA TYR A 137 4.50 1.39 18.84
C TYR A 137 4.34 0.03 18.14
N SER A 138 3.11 -0.48 18.14
CA SER A 138 2.72 -1.80 17.60
C SER A 138 1.70 -1.71 16.46
N GLY A 139 1.47 -0.51 15.91
CA GLY A 139 0.53 -0.33 14.81
C GLY A 139 1.00 -0.99 13.51
N ASP A 140 0.07 -1.17 12.57
CA ASP A 140 0.31 -1.84 11.29
C ASP A 140 0.84 -0.90 10.19
N GLY A 141 1.19 0.34 10.55
CA GLY A 141 1.62 1.37 9.60
C GLY A 141 0.49 2.27 9.13
N VAL A 142 -0.75 1.96 9.53
CA VAL A 142 -1.95 2.75 9.30
C VAL A 142 -2.70 2.99 10.62
N ASN A 143 -2.86 1.94 11.43
CA ASN A 143 -3.66 1.92 12.64
C ASN A 143 -2.91 1.30 13.84
N PRO A 144 -2.86 1.99 14.99
CA PRO A 144 -3.04 3.44 15.12
C PRO A 144 -1.98 4.19 14.30
N MET A 145 -2.15 5.49 14.08
CA MET A 145 -1.07 6.29 13.47
C MET A 145 0.18 6.28 14.37
N PRO A 146 1.39 6.33 13.78
CA PRO A 146 2.61 6.42 14.56
C PRO A 146 2.63 7.66 15.45
N PRO A 147 3.32 7.61 16.60
CA PRO A 147 3.53 8.78 17.44
C PRO A 147 4.20 9.89 16.63
N ILE A 148 3.79 11.13 16.91
CA ILE A 148 4.29 12.33 16.23
C ILE A 148 5.51 12.83 16.99
N ARG A 149 6.56 13.22 16.26
CA ARG A 149 7.76 13.85 16.84
C ARG A 149 7.37 15.07 17.68
N PRO A 150 8.00 15.28 18.85
CA PRO A 150 7.79 16.45 19.69
C PRO A 150 8.40 17.73 19.10
#